data_AF-A0A9Q3CCA5-F1
#
_entry.id   AF-A0A9Q3CCA5-F1
#
_cell.length_a   1.000
_cell.length_b   1.000
_cell.length_c   1.000
_cell.angle_alpha   90.00
_cell.angle_beta   90.00
_cell.angle_gamma   90.00
#
_symmetry.space_group_name_H-M   'P 1'
#
loop_
_entity.id
_entity.type
_entity.pdbx_description
1 polymer ?
#
loop_
_entity_poly.entity_id
_entity_poly.type
_entity_poly.pdbx_seq_one_letter_code
_entity_poly.pdbx_strand_id
1 'polypeptide(L)'
;MRRLDSLEQQTLNAQVTPVQVSTSKTWVSIASKTEIKGKSGKNLPEPSSQILNKFRPATIVLQTPPGFTGFDTVSPSSITNMINNVLNDLGTLVDSKSIELQGVKQLPSKDLQIYTSTHSEAGWLLLNKHHWTAQLNTTLKTHPA
;
A
#
# COMPACT_ATOMS: atom_id res chain seq x y z
N MET A 1 -42.44 33.66 -6.72
CA MET A 1 -41.05 33.86 -6.23
C MET A 1 -40.99 33.44 -4.77
N ARG A 2 -39.95 32.69 -4.43
CA ARG A 2 -39.76 31.91 -3.20
C ARG A 2 -39.66 32.82 -1.96
N ARG A 3 -40.31 32.44 -0.85
CA ARG A 3 -40.01 32.95 0.49
C ARG A 3 -39.41 31.81 1.31
N LEU A 4 -38.13 31.95 1.64
CA LEU A 4 -37.52 31.28 2.77
C LEU A 4 -38.14 31.88 4.03
N ASP A 5 -38.49 31.04 5.02
CA ASP A 5 -38.15 31.28 6.42
C ASP A 5 -38.70 30.18 7.33
N SER A 6 -37.98 29.97 8.42
CA SER A 6 -38.43 29.33 9.67
C SER A 6 -38.28 27.80 9.79
N LEU A 7 -37.09 27.37 10.22
CA LEU A 7 -36.97 26.45 11.36
C LEU A 7 -35.62 26.62 12.05
N GLU A 8 -35.34 27.83 12.52
CA GLU A 8 -34.54 27.96 13.74
C GLU A 8 -35.50 27.85 14.93
N GLN A 9 -34.98 27.31 16.03
CA GLN A 9 -35.58 27.20 17.36
C GLN A 9 -36.32 25.88 17.67
N GLN A 10 -35.53 24.87 18.04
CA GLN A 10 -35.81 24.18 19.29
C GLN A 10 -34.51 23.93 20.09
N THR A 11 -34.38 24.79 21.08
CA THR A 11 -33.42 24.87 22.18
C THR A 11 -33.63 23.70 23.14
N LEU A 12 -32.54 23.15 23.72
CA LEU A 12 -32.23 23.18 25.17
C LEU A 12 -31.24 22.09 25.56
N ASN A 13 -30.11 22.60 26.05
CA ASN A 13 -29.03 22.00 26.83
C ASN A 13 -29.42 20.81 27.73
N ALA A 14 -28.61 19.76 27.68
CA ALA A 14 -28.25 18.98 28.87
C ALA A 14 -26.79 18.51 28.74
N GLN A 15 -25.96 18.96 29.67
CA GLN A 15 -24.52 18.67 29.76
C GLN A 15 -24.33 17.62 30.87
N VAL A 16 -23.77 16.46 30.54
CA VAL A 16 -23.23 15.49 31.52
C VAL A 16 -22.09 14.68 30.89
N THR A 17 -20.86 14.89 31.38
CA THR A 17 -19.65 14.05 31.18
C THR A 17 -19.53 13.02 32.32
N PRO A 18 -18.54 12.09 32.35
CA PRO A 18 -17.90 11.24 31.31
C PRO A 18 -17.69 9.77 31.78
N VAL A 19 -17.80 8.71 30.95
CA VAL A 19 -17.18 7.39 31.25
C VAL A 19 -16.83 6.61 29.97
N GLN A 20 -15.59 6.09 29.94
CA GLN A 20 -15.02 5.17 28.96
C GLN A 20 -15.85 3.89 28.79
N VAL A 21 -16.10 3.46 27.55
CA VAL A 21 -16.32 2.04 27.25
C VAL A 21 -15.58 1.65 25.98
N SER A 22 -14.70 0.67 26.13
CA SER A 22 -13.95 0.01 25.08
C SER A 22 -14.90 -0.52 24.00
N THR A 23 -14.69 -0.13 22.75
CA THR A 23 -15.32 -0.81 21.61
C THR A 23 -14.56 -2.10 21.34
N SER A 24 -14.82 -3.10 22.16
CA SER A 24 -14.47 -4.49 21.88
C SER A 24 -15.07 -4.88 20.53
N LYS A 25 -14.22 -5.39 19.63
CA LYS A 25 -14.58 -5.92 18.32
C LYS A 25 -15.58 -7.07 18.49
N THR A 26 -16.85 -6.80 18.19
CA THR A 26 -17.91 -7.82 18.13
C THR A 26 -17.77 -8.60 16.83
N TRP A 27 -17.28 -9.83 16.94
CA TRP A 27 -17.36 -10.81 15.87
C TRP A 27 -18.82 -11.28 15.75
N VAL A 28 -19.41 -11.16 14.56
CA VAL A 28 -20.78 -11.60 14.28
C VAL A 28 -20.83 -13.13 14.30
N SER A 29 -21.69 -13.69 15.15
CA SER A 29 -22.01 -15.12 15.17
C SER A 29 -22.87 -15.52 13.97
N ILE A 30 -22.49 -16.62 13.32
CA ILE A 30 -23.25 -17.24 12.23
C ILE A 30 -24.41 -18.02 12.88
N ALA A 31 -25.64 -17.67 12.52
CA ALA A 31 -26.82 -18.46 12.85
C ALA A 31 -27.67 -18.73 11.59
N SER A 32 -28.33 -19.87 11.65
CA SER A 32 -28.72 -20.75 10.56
C SER A 32 -29.81 -20.26 9.61
N LYS A 33 -29.64 -20.65 8.34
CA LYS A 33 -30.63 -20.91 7.28
C LYS A 33 -32.07 -20.42 7.54
N THR A 34 -32.42 -19.33 6.86
CA THR A 34 -33.80 -19.05 6.43
C THR A 34 -33.74 -18.61 4.96
N GLU A 35 -34.41 -19.36 4.09
CA GLU A 35 -34.54 -19.04 2.66
C GLU A 35 -35.37 -17.76 2.51
N ILE A 36 -34.70 -16.61 2.39
CA ILE A 36 -35.33 -15.41 1.86
C ILE A 36 -35.04 -15.39 0.36
N LYS A 37 -36.09 -15.72 -0.41
CA LYS A 37 -36.17 -15.53 -1.86
C LYS A 37 -36.14 -14.03 -2.17
N GLY A 38 -34.95 -13.44 -2.10
CA GLY A 38 -34.66 -12.07 -2.50
C GLY A 38 -34.50 -11.99 -4.01
N LYS A 39 -35.22 -11.05 -4.63
CA LYS A 39 -35.17 -10.73 -6.06
C LYS A 39 -33.70 -10.60 -6.52
N SER A 40 -33.36 -11.28 -7.61
CA SER A 40 -32.07 -11.23 -8.30
C SER A 40 -31.72 -9.77 -8.63
N GLY A 41 -30.98 -9.12 -7.74
CA GLY A 41 -30.11 -8.01 -8.11
C GLY A 41 -29.07 -8.60 -9.05
N LYS A 42 -28.82 -7.94 -10.18
CA LYS A 42 -27.83 -8.39 -11.17
C LYS A 42 -26.55 -8.80 -10.44
N ASN A 43 -26.26 -10.10 -10.39
CA ASN A 43 -25.02 -10.63 -9.86
C ASN A 43 -23.90 -10.07 -10.75
N LEU A 44 -23.24 -9.01 -10.31
CA LEU A 44 -22.00 -8.60 -10.94
C LEU A 44 -21.03 -9.78 -10.74
N PRO A 45 -20.41 -10.32 -11.81
CA PRO A 45 -19.47 -11.40 -11.66
C PRO A 45 -18.39 -10.99 -10.66
N GLU A 46 -18.12 -11.86 -9.68
CA GLU A 46 -17.05 -11.64 -8.73
C GLU A 46 -15.74 -11.47 -9.50
N PRO A 47 -14.95 -10.42 -9.23
CA PRO A 47 -13.69 -10.22 -9.93
C PRO A 47 -12.78 -11.42 -9.69
N SER A 48 -12.09 -11.85 -10.75
CA SER A 48 -11.17 -12.98 -10.63
C SER A 48 -10.06 -12.70 -9.62
N SER A 49 -9.54 -13.75 -9.02
CA SER A 49 -8.38 -13.67 -8.12
C SER A 49 -7.19 -12.95 -8.78
N GLN A 50 -7.03 -13.09 -10.10
CA GLN A 50 -6.01 -12.39 -10.88
C GLN A 50 -6.21 -10.88 -10.86
N ILE A 51 -7.45 -10.38 -10.95
CA ILE A 51 -7.75 -8.95 -10.86
C ILE A 51 -7.46 -8.45 -9.44
N LEU A 52 -7.90 -9.21 -8.42
CA LEU A 52 -7.69 -8.83 -7.01
C LEU A 52 -6.20 -8.82 -6.62
N ASN A 53 -5.41 -9.76 -7.13
CA ASN A 53 -4.00 -9.89 -6.76
C ASN A 53 -3.13 -8.72 -7.25
N LYS A 54 -3.56 -8.01 -8.31
CA LYS A 54 -2.84 -6.82 -8.80
C LYS A 54 -2.76 -5.71 -7.75
N PHE A 55 -3.79 -5.60 -6.91
CA PHE A 55 -3.90 -4.54 -5.90
C PHE A 55 -3.33 -4.95 -4.54
N ARG A 56 -2.78 -6.16 -4.41
CA ARG A 56 -2.17 -6.59 -3.15
C ARG A 56 -0.76 -6.02 -3.02
N PRO A 57 -0.37 -5.59 -1.81
CA PRO A 57 1.01 -5.25 -1.51
C PRO A 57 1.93 -6.42 -1.86
N ALA A 58 3.10 -6.09 -2.40
CA ALA A 58 4.11 -7.06 -2.75
C ALA A 58 5.44 -6.69 -2.10
N THR A 59 6.35 -7.64 -2.10
CA THR A 59 7.68 -7.45 -1.53
C THR A 59 8.71 -8.13 -2.40
N ILE A 60 9.81 -7.45 -2.66
CA ILE A 60 10.92 -7.97 -3.45
C ILE A 60 12.19 -7.93 -2.62
N VAL A 61 13.11 -8.86 -2.89
CA VAL A 61 14.44 -8.85 -2.27
C VAL A 61 15.47 -8.51 -3.33
N LEU A 62 16.17 -7.39 -3.12
CA LEU A 62 17.34 -7.02 -3.90
C LEU A 62 18.58 -7.61 -3.23
N GLN A 63 19.22 -8.53 -3.92
CA GLN A 63 20.48 -9.12 -3.50
C GLN A 63 21.61 -8.11 -3.66
N THR A 64 22.34 -7.87 -2.57
CA THR A 64 23.50 -6.99 -2.58
C THR A 64 24.78 -7.80 -2.87
N PRO A 65 25.79 -7.21 -3.53
CA PRO A 65 27.07 -7.88 -3.72
C PRO A 65 27.72 -8.25 -2.37
N PRO A 66 28.50 -9.35 -2.32
CA PRO A 66 29.25 -9.71 -1.12
C PRO A 66 30.15 -8.56 -0.65
N GLY A 67 30.08 -8.23 0.64
CA GLY A 67 30.87 -7.14 1.23
C GLY A 67 30.31 -5.73 0.98
N PHE A 68 29.11 -5.59 0.40
CA PHE A 68 28.46 -4.30 0.27
C PHE A 68 28.03 -3.74 1.64
N THR A 69 28.54 -2.56 1.99
CA THR A 69 28.28 -1.87 3.27
C THR A 69 27.63 -0.49 3.10
N GLY A 70 27.26 -0.12 1.87
CA GLY A 70 26.82 1.23 1.53
C GLY A 70 25.54 1.71 2.22
N PHE A 71 24.79 0.81 2.85
CA PHE A 71 23.56 1.13 3.59
C PHE A 71 23.65 0.87 5.09
N ASP A 72 24.80 0.42 5.61
CA ASP A 72 24.91 -0.02 7.01
C ASP A 72 24.67 1.10 8.03
N THR A 73 24.99 2.34 7.65
CA THR A 73 24.78 3.53 8.48
C THR A 73 23.57 4.35 8.06
N VAL A 74 22.85 3.91 7.02
CA VAL A 74 21.76 4.67 6.40
C VAL A 74 20.43 4.16 6.96
N SER A 75 19.56 5.07 7.41
CA SER A 75 18.27 4.68 7.94
C SER A 75 17.37 4.07 6.84
N PRO A 76 16.47 3.12 7.17
CA PRO A 76 15.58 2.53 6.17
C PRO A 76 14.68 3.54 5.45
N SER A 77 14.24 4.59 6.13
CA SER A 77 13.47 5.69 5.53
C SER A 77 14.32 6.52 4.58
N SER A 78 15.58 6.80 4.92
CA SER A 78 16.52 7.47 4.01
C SER A 78 16.76 6.65 2.74
N ILE A 79 16.95 5.33 2.85
CA ILE A 79 17.10 4.42 1.70
C ILE A 79 15.84 4.46 0.84
N THR A 80 14.66 4.38 1.46
CA THR A 80 13.38 4.45 0.76
C THR A 80 13.24 5.75 -0.04
N ASN A 81 13.56 6.89 0.57
CA ASN A 81 13.52 8.19 -0.08
C ASN A 81 14.53 8.29 -1.24
N MET A 82 15.75 7.78 -1.06
CA MET A 82 16.74 7.74 -2.14
C MET A 82 16.24 6.95 -3.35
N ILE A 83 15.64 5.78 -3.12
CA ILE A 83 15.10 4.97 -4.21
C ILE A 83 13.89 5.66 -4.87
N ASN A 84 12.96 6.22 -4.09
CA ASN A 84 11.82 6.95 -4.64
C ASN A 84 12.25 8.15 -5.49
N ASN A 85 13.29 8.88 -5.08
CA ASN A 85 13.86 9.97 -5.88
C ASN A 85 14.39 9.46 -7.23
N VAL A 86 15.17 8.37 -7.23
CA VAL A 86 15.67 7.74 -8.46
C VAL A 86 14.53 7.29 -9.38
N LEU A 87 13.49 6.67 -8.82
CA LEU A 87 12.34 6.20 -9.61
C LEU A 87 11.52 7.36 -10.20
N ASN A 88 11.45 8.48 -9.48
CA ASN A 88 10.83 9.71 -9.94
C ASN A 88 11.65 10.38 -11.05
N ASP A 89 12.98 10.42 -10.91
CA ASP A 89 13.89 10.98 -11.92
C ASP A 89 13.83 10.19 -13.24
N LEU A 90 13.57 8.88 -13.16
CA LEU A 90 13.35 8.02 -14.33
C LEU A 90 11.96 8.21 -14.98
N GLY A 91 11.05 8.99 -14.38
CA GLY A 91 9.72 9.25 -14.92
C GLY A 91 8.85 7.99 -15.07
N THR A 92 9.04 7.01 -14.18
CA THR A 92 8.46 5.67 -14.33
C THR A 92 6.97 5.64 -14.01
N LEU A 93 6.18 5.02 -14.89
CA LEU A 93 4.73 4.86 -14.71
C LEU A 93 4.34 3.38 -14.83
N VAL A 94 3.63 2.88 -13.82
CA VAL A 94 3.00 1.56 -13.79
C VAL A 94 1.51 1.76 -13.55
N ASP A 95 0.67 1.17 -14.40
CA ASP A 95 -0.79 1.34 -14.33
C ASP A 95 -1.22 2.84 -14.29
N SER A 96 -0.50 3.69 -15.03
CA SER A 96 -0.67 5.17 -15.08
C SER A 96 -0.37 5.91 -13.76
N LYS A 97 0.34 5.28 -12.83
CA LYS A 97 0.79 5.88 -11.57
C LYS A 97 2.30 5.82 -11.45
N SER A 98 2.89 6.82 -10.81
CA SER A 98 4.31 6.79 -10.44
C SER A 98 4.56 5.67 -9.43
N ILE A 99 5.70 4.99 -9.58
CA ILE A 99 6.10 3.94 -8.63
C ILE A 99 6.54 4.61 -7.33
N GLU A 100 5.89 4.25 -6.23
CA GLU A 100 6.24 4.72 -4.89
C GLU A 100 6.43 3.54 -3.94
N LEU A 101 7.63 3.42 -3.39
CA LEU A 101 7.93 2.41 -2.38
C LEU A 101 7.28 2.78 -1.05
N GLN A 102 6.67 1.77 -0.42
CA GLN A 102 6.08 1.89 0.91
C GLN A 102 7.13 1.80 2.01
N GLY A 103 8.28 1.20 1.72
CA GLY A 103 9.38 1.12 2.64
C GLY A 103 10.44 0.13 2.21
N VAL A 104 11.54 0.16 2.94
CA VAL A 104 12.65 -0.77 2.79
C VAL A 104 13.03 -1.32 4.16
N LYS A 105 13.54 -2.54 4.18
CA LYS A 105 14.17 -3.17 5.34
C LYS A 105 15.47 -3.83 4.89
N GLN A 106 16.55 -3.61 5.62
CA GLN A 106 17.79 -4.37 5.43
C GLN A 106 17.67 -5.73 6.13
N LEU A 107 17.98 -6.82 5.44
CA LEU A 107 18.05 -8.15 6.02
C LEU A 107 19.37 -8.35 6.77
N PRO A 108 19.45 -9.35 7.67
CA PRO A 108 20.72 -9.78 8.26
C PRO A 108 21.78 -10.19 7.21
N SER A 109 21.35 -10.64 6.02
CA SER A 109 22.23 -10.93 4.88
C SER A 109 22.81 -9.68 4.20
N LYS A 110 22.43 -8.48 4.64
CA LYS A 110 22.71 -7.17 4.02
C LYS A 110 21.88 -6.86 2.77
N ASP A 111 21.09 -7.81 2.28
CA ASP A 111 20.13 -7.60 1.20
C ASP A 111 19.05 -6.59 1.58
N LEU A 112 18.38 -6.02 0.58
CA LEU A 112 17.27 -5.09 0.79
C LEU A 112 15.93 -5.77 0.48
N GLN A 113 15.05 -5.81 1.47
CA GLN A 113 13.63 -6.13 1.30
C GLN A 113 12.87 -4.85 1.02
N ILE A 114 12.25 -4.75 -0.15
CA ILE A 114 11.53 -3.57 -0.61
C ILE A 114 10.04 -3.87 -0.63
N TYR A 115 9.24 -3.00 -0.02
CA TYR A 115 7.79 -3.11 0.06
C TYR A 115 7.13 -2.19 -0.96
N THR A 116 6.23 -2.74 -1.79
CA THR A 116 5.47 -2.02 -2.81
C THR A 116 3.97 -2.09 -2.53
N SER A 117 3.22 -1.16 -3.10
CA SER A 117 1.77 -1.11 -2.97
C SER A 117 1.08 -2.15 -3.83
N THR A 118 1.68 -2.48 -4.98
CA THR A 118 1.11 -3.43 -5.95
C THR A 118 2.12 -4.46 -6.45
N HIS A 119 1.59 -5.57 -6.97
CA HIS A 119 2.40 -6.60 -7.62
C HIS A 119 2.93 -6.13 -8.98
N SER A 120 2.24 -5.20 -9.64
CA SER A 120 2.70 -4.56 -10.88
C SER A 120 3.99 -3.76 -10.65
N GLU A 121 4.03 -2.95 -9.60
CA GLU A 121 5.23 -2.18 -9.19
C GLU A 121 6.40 -3.10 -8.89
N ALA A 122 6.16 -4.15 -8.08
CA ALA A 122 7.20 -5.15 -7.76
C ALA A 122 7.75 -5.83 -9.03
N GLY A 123 6.88 -6.21 -9.96
CA GLY A 123 7.28 -6.80 -11.24
C GLY A 123 8.14 -5.86 -12.08
N TRP A 124 7.76 -4.58 -12.15
CA TRP A 124 8.54 -3.57 -12.86
C TRP A 124 9.93 -3.37 -12.24
N LEU A 125 10.01 -3.27 -10.90
CA LEU A 125 11.27 -3.09 -10.18
C LEU A 125 12.23 -4.25 -10.40
N LEU A 126 11.72 -5.49 -10.41
CA LEU A 126 12.54 -6.68 -10.67
C LEU A 126 13.06 -6.71 -12.11
N LEU A 127 12.20 -6.41 -13.08
CA LEU A 127 12.58 -6.41 -14.50
C LEU A 127 13.64 -5.34 -14.80
N ASN A 128 13.50 -4.16 -14.20
CA ASN A 128 14.36 -3.00 -14.45
C ASN A 128 15.44 -2.81 -13.39
N LYS A 129 15.71 -3.82 -12.54
CA LYS A 129 16.65 -3.70 -11.41
C LYS A 129 18.01 -3.14 -11.80
N HIS A 130 18.54 -3.58 -12.93
CA HIS A 130 19.84 -3.17 -13.45
C HIS A 130 19.89 -1.68 -13.84
N HIS A 131 18.76 -1.09 -14.24
CA HIS A 131 18.69 0.33 -14.59
C HIS A 131 18.64 1.23 -13.37
N TRP A 132 17.69 0.99 -12.46
CA TRP A 132 17.48 1.89 -11.32
C TRP A 132 18.51 1.66 -10.20
N THR A 133 19.01 0.44 -9.97
CA THR A 133 20.05 0.23 -8.94
C THR A 133 21.38 0.85 -9.35
N ALA A 134 21.68 0.94 -10.65
CA ALA A 134 22.88 1.60 -11.15
C ALA A 134 22.88 3.12 -10.88
N GLN A 135 21.70 3.75 -10.84
CA GLN A 135 21.54 5.17 -10.48
C GLN A 135 21.64 5.40 -8.96
N LEU A 136 21.22 4.41 -8.17
CA LEU A 136 21.30 4.48 -6.71
C LEU A 136 22.74 4.34 -6.21
N ASN A 137 23.46 3.35 -6.73
CA ASN A 137 24.86 3.12 -6.40
C ASN A 137 25.54 2.28 -7.50
N THR A 138 26.68 2.73 -8.00
CA THR A 138 27.42 2.03 -9.05
C THR A 138 27.86 0.62 -8.66
N THR A 139 28.06 0.37 -7.36
CA THR A 139 28.43 -0.96 -6.82
C THR A 139 27.24 -1.92 -6.79
N LEU A 140 26.00 -1.41 -6.77
CA LEU A 140 24.77 -2.22 -6.83
C LEU A 140 24.35 -2.57 -8.26
N LYS A 141 25.23 -2.37 -9.23
CA LYS A 141 24.97 -2.69 -10.63
C LYS A 141 24.80 -4.19 -10.76
N THR A 142 23.54 -4.62 -10.83
CA THR A 142 23.20 -6.01 -11.12
C THR A 142 23.32 -6.23 -12.62
N HIS A 143 24.11 -7.22 -13.04
CA HIS A 143 24.15 -7.62 -14.45
C HIS A 143 22.78 -8.21 -14.84
N PRO A 144 22.29 -7.96 -16.07
CA PRO A 144 21.17 -8.73 -16.60
C PRO A 144 21.54 -10.22 -16.59
N ALA A 145 20.59 -11.06 -16.17
CA ALA A 145 20.72 -12.51 -16.20
C ALA A 145 20.56 -13.05 -17.62
#